data_AF-A0AAV4W235-F1
#
_entry.id   AF-A0AAV4W235-F1
#
_cell.length_a   1.000
_cell.length_b   1.000
_cell.length_c   1.000
_cell.angle_alpha   90.00
_cell.angle_beta   90.00
_cell.angle_gamma   90.00
#
_symmetry.space_group_name_H-M   'P 1'
#
loop_
_entity.id
_entity.type
_entity.pdbx_description
1 polymer ?
#
loop_
_entity_poly.entity_id
_entity_poly.type
_entity_poly.pdbx_seq_one_letter_code
_entity_poly.pdbx_strand_id
1 'polypeptide(L)'
;EQSSGETPHLRALQSPGPTSFNNGTLVLSDVEETDAESYLCQASNGIAAGLSKIITLQVLVPPTFKEPFQTKTVTEESNTTLRCIATGHAPIVITWQKDKSLMDISKRGRYSDMLFEIFISKISF
;
A
#
# COMPACT_ATOMS: atom_id res chain seq x y z
N GLU A 1 -4.34 24.22 -36.35
CA GLU A 1 -4.51 22.90 -35.71
C GLU A 1 -3.16 22.32 -35.29
N GLN A 2 -3.04 21.84 -34.05
CA GLN A 2 -2.69 20.46 -33.67
C GLN A 2 -2.51 20.42 -32.14
N SER A 3 -3.56 20.07 -31.40
CA SER A 3 -3.45 19.70 -29.98
C SER A 3 -3.59 18.18 -29.92
N SER A 4 -2.44 17.50 -29.88
CA SER A 4 -2.32 16.08 -29.59
C SER A 4 -2.41 15.87 -28.07
N GLY A 5 -3.26 14.92 -27.68
CA GLY A 5 -3.81 14.82 -26.34
C GLY A 5 -2.92 14.23 -25.26
N GLU A 6 -3.44 14.36 -24.05
CA GLU A 6 -3.24 13.45 -22.94
C GLU A 6 -4.60 13.32 -22.25
N THR A 7 -5.24 12.17 -22.40
CA THR A 7 -6.45 11.82 -21.64
C THR A 7 -6.07 11.65 -20.17
N PRO A 8 -6.58 12.47 -19.24
CA PRO A 8 -6.39 12.17 -17.83
C PRO A 8 -7.19 10.91 -17.51
N HIS A 9 -6.49 9.92 -16.97
CA HIS A 9 -7.02 8.64 -16.55
C HIS A 9 -8.21 8.85 -15.59
N LEU A 10 -9.44 8.69 -16.09
CA LEU A 10 -10.68 8.73 -15.30
C LEU A 10 -10.76 7.48 -14.41
N ARG A 11 -10.17 7.53 -13.21
CA ARG A 11 -10.41 6.64 -12.05
C ARG A 11 -10.02 7.45 -10.80
N ALA A 12 -10.85 7.79 -9.81
CA ALA A 12 -12.12 7.27 -9.32
C ALA A 12 -13.08 8.43 -8.97
N LEU A 13 -14.36 8.31 -9.34
CA LEU A 13 -15.46 9.19 -8.89
C LEU A 13 -16.60 8.33 -8.32
N GLN A 14 -16.27 7.24 -7.62
CA GLN A 14 -17.23 6.18 -7.28
C GLN A 14 -17.14 5.70 -5.83
N SER A 15 -16.54 6.45 -4.89
CA SER A 15 -16.90 6.25 -3.49
C SER A 15 -18.22 6.99 -3.24
N PRO A 16 -19.26 6.33 -2.70
CA PRO A 16 -20.42 7.05 -2.17
C PRO A 16 -19.91 8.00 -1.10
N GLY A 17 -20.12 9.30 -1.29
CA GLY A 17 -19.70 10.30 -0.31
C GLY A 17 -20.30 10.03 1.08
N PRO A 18 -19.78 10.68 2.13
CA PRO A 18 -20.20 10.42 3.51
C PRO A 18 -21.71 10.57 3.68
N THR A 19 -22.37 9.53 4.19
CA THR A 19 -23.82 9.51 4.43
C THR A 19 -24.11 9.84 5.89
N SER A 20 -24.78 10.96 6.14
CA SER A 20 -25.18 11.38 7.48
C SER A 20 -26.60 10.95 7.83
N PHE A 21 -26.82 10.59 9.10
CA PHE A 21 -28.09 10.13 9.64
C PHE A 21 -28.57 11.04 10.77
N ASN A 22 -29.89 11.15 10.94
CA ASN A 22 -30.52 12.01 11.95
C ASN A 22 -30.19 11.64 13.40
N ASN A 23 -29.67 10.43 13.64
CA ASN A 23 -29.20 10.00 14.97
C ASN A 23 -27.75 10.43 15.25
N GLY A 24 -27.13 11.25 14.38
CA GLY A 24 -25.75 11.72 14.52
C GLY A 24 -24.70 10.76 13.97
N THR A 25 -25.09 9.70 13.25
CA THR A 25 -24.15 8.75 12.62
C THR A 25 -23.68 9.29 11.27
N LEU A 26 -22.39 9.15 10.98
CA LEU A 26 -21.81 9.35 9.65
C LEU A 26 -21.26 8.00 9.17
N VAL A 27 -21.66 7.56 7.98
CA VAL A 27 -21.21 6.31 7.36
C VAL A 27 -20.44 6.61 6.09
N LEU A 28 -19.24 6.05 6.00
CA LEU A 28 -18.43 6.03 4.78
C LEU A 28 -18.42 4.58 4.30
N SER A 29 -18.78 4.37 3.04
CA SER A 29 -18.76 3.05 2.39
C SER A 29 -17.68 3.05 1.31
N ASP A 30 -17.06 1.90 1.07
CA ASP A 30 -15.99 1.76 0.07
C ASP A 30 -14.88 2.81 0.23
N VAL A 31 -14.36 2.89 1.48
CA VAL A 31 -13.39 3.89 1.90
C VAL A 31 -12.11 3.82 1.08
N GLU A 32 -11.68 4.96 0.55
CA GLU A 32 -10.45 5.13 -0.22
C GLU A 32 -9.41 5.96 0.56
N GLU A 33 -8.14 5.97 0.13
CA GLU A 33 -7.10 6.77 0.78
C GLU A 33 -7.41 8.27 0.82
N THR A 34 -8.22 8.76 -0.11
CA THR A 34 -8.72 10.14 -0.18
C THR A 34 -9.69 10.49 0.95
N ASP A 35 -10.29 9.51 1.61
CA ASP A 35 -11.14 9.72 2.79
C ASP A 35 -10.33 9.91 4.08
N ALA A 36 -9.00 9.78 4.04
CA ALA A 36 -8.12 9.95 5.20
C ALA A 36 -8.00 11.43 5.63
N GLU A 37 -9.10 12.01 6.10
CA GLU A 37 -9.21 13.41 6.50
C GLU A 37 -9.63 13.55 7.98
N SER A 38 -9.76 14.81 8.42
CA SER A 38 -10.30 15.14 9.75
C SER A 38 -11.78 15.54 9.66
N TYR A 39 -12.62 14.79 10.36
CA TYR A 39 -14.07 14.99 10.44
C TYR A 39 -14.43 15.75 11.71
N LEU A 40 -15.31 16.75 11.59
CA LEU A 40 -15.83 17.51 12.72
C LEU A 40 -17.22 17.00 13.11
N CYS A 41 -17.32 16.41 14.31
CA CYS A 41 -18.60 16.15 14.94
C CYS A 41 -19.02 17.38 15.75
N GLN A 42 -20.23 17.90 15.53
CA GLN A 42 -20.79 19.01 16.29
C GLN A 42 -22.18 18.66 16.80
N ALA A 43 -22.43 18.94 18.08
CA ALA A 43 -23.71 18.74 18.74
C ALA A 43 -24.15 20.05 19.41
N SER A 44 -25.41 20.45 19.20
CA SER A 44 -25.98 21.66 19.80
C SER A 44 -27.45 21.46 20.15
N ASN A 45 -27.86 22.00 21.29
CA ASN A 45 -29.25 22.09 21.73
C ASN A 45 -29.83 23.51 21.60
N GLY A 46 -29.07 24.45 21.02
CA GLY A 46 -29.51 25.82 20.76
C GLY A 46 -29.58 26.77 21.97
N ILE A 47 -29.22 26.32 23.18
CA ILE A 47 -29.28 27.15 24.40
C ILE A 47 -27.90 27.72 24.76
N ALA A 48 -26.86 26.90 24.65
CA ALA A 48 -25.48 27.26 24.95
C ALA A 48 -24.57 26.97 23.74
N ALA A 49 -23.29 27.29 23.87
CA ALA A 49 -22.29 26.86 22.91
C ALA A 49 -22.35 25.34 22.73
N GLY A 50 -22.44 24.88 21.49
CA GLY A 50 -22.44 23.46 21.16
C GLY A 50 -21.12 22.79 21.54
N LEU A 51 -21.16 21.46 21.61
CA LEU A 51 -19.97 20.64 21.76
C LEU A 51 -19.43 20.28 20.39
N SER A 52 -18.10 20.17 20.26
CA SER A 52 -17.48 19.67 19.05
C SER A 52 -16.29 18.76 19.33
N LYS A 53 -16.02 17.86 18.39
CA LYS A 53 -14.88 16.96 18.42
C LYS A 53 -14.35 16.72 17.02
N ILE A 54 -13.03 16.86 16.87
CA ILE A 54 -12.32 16.48 15.64
C ILE A 54 -11.96 15.00 15.73
N ILE A 55 -12.21 14.27 14.64
CA ILE A 55 -11.92 12.85 14.48
C ILE A 55 -11.03 12.73 13.24
N THR A 56 -9.78 12.32 13.41
CA THR A 56 -8.86 12.07 12.29
C THR A 56 -9.01 10.62 11.84
N LEU A 57 -9.40 10.44 10.57
CA LEU A 57 -9.51 9.14 9.94
C LEU A 57 -8.18 8.78 9.27
N GLN A 58 -7.67 7.59 9.55
CA GLN A 58 -6.56 7.00 8.82
C GLN A 58 -7.08 5.78 8.05
N VAL A 59 -6.81 5.75 6.74
CA VAL A 59 -7.20 4.65 5.87
C VAL A 59 -5.97 3.80 5.60
N LEU A 60 -6.01 2.54 6.03
CA LEU A 60 -4.88 1.62 5.88
C LEU A 60 -5.01 0.83 4.58
N VAL A 61 -3.97 0.87 3.76
CA VAL A 61 -3.83 0.04 2.57
C VAL A 61 -2.91 -1.16 2.81
N PRO A 62 -3.30 -2.37 2.35
CA PRO A 62 -2.50 -3.57 2.53
C PRO A 62 -1.18 -3.51 1.72
N PRO A 63 -0.16 -4.31 2.10
CA PRO A 63 1.04 -4.43 1.29
C PRO A 63 0.74 -4.98 -0.11
N THR A 64 1.18 -4.27 -1.14
CA THR A 64 1.06 -4.66 -2.54
C THR A 64 2.41 -4.56 -3.23
N PHE A 65 2.73 -5.49 -4.13
CA PHE A 65 3.93 -5.36 -4.94
C PHE A 65 3.80 -4.19 -5.90
N LYS A 66 4.75 -3.27 -5.86
CA LYS A 66 4.82 -2.12 -6.76
C LYS A 66 4.98 -2.56 -8.22
N GLU A 67 5.71 -3.65 -8.42
CA GLU A 67 6.02 -4.22 -9.72
C GLU A 67 5.77 -5.74 -9.68
N PRO A 68 5.21 -6.34 -10.74
CA PRO A 68 5.13 -7.79 -10.85
C PRO A 68 6.53 -8.42 -10.81
N PHE A 69 6.64 -9.59 -10.19
CA PHE A 69 7.87 -10.36 -10.23
C PHE A 69 8.23 -10.74 -11.66
N GLN A 70 9.49 -10.52 -12.03
CA GLN A 70 10.02 -10.95 -13.31
C GLN A 70 10.76 -12.27 -13.16
N THR A 71 10.43 -13.21 -14.05
CA THR A 71 11.22 -14.44 -14.18
C THR A 71 12.59 -14.08 -14.77
N LYS A 72 13.66 -14.58 -14.15
CA LYS A 72 15.02 -14.42 -14.65
C LYS A 72 15.62 -15.77 -15.01
N THR A 73 16.10 -15.89 -16.24
CA THR A 73 16.97 -16.99 -16.65
C THR A 73 18.40 -16.56 -16.43
N VAL A 74 19.19 -17.41 -15.78
CA VAL A 74 20.54 -17.08 -15.31
C VAL A 74 21.44 -18.26 -15.65
N THR A 75 22.65 -17.99 -16.14
CA THR A 75 23.64 -19.04 -16.40
C THR A 75 24.06 -19.67 -15.08
N GLU A 76 24.27 -20.98 -15.07
CA GLU A 76 24.79 -21.70 -13.91
C GLU A 76 26.06 -21.02 -13.37
N GLU A 77 26.22 -21.02 -12.05
CA GLU A 77 27.34 -20.39 -11.33
C GLU A 77 27.47 -18.86 -11.50
N SER A 78 26.51 -18.19 -12.14
CA SER A 78 26.47 -16.72 -12.20
C SER A 78 25.60 -16.12 -11.10
N ASN A 79 25.88 -14.85 -10.79
CA ASN A 79 25.15 -14.11 -9.77
C ASN A 79 23.94 -13.41 -10.37
N THR A 80 22.88 -13.27 -9.60
CA THR A 80 21.69 -12.52 -10.00
C THR A 80 21.07 -11.78 -8.83
N THR A 81 20.27 -10.78 -9.14
CA THR A 81 19.49 -10.02 -8.15
C THR A 81 18.01 -10.21 -8.40
N LEU A 82 17.27 -10.58 -7.37
CA LEU A 82 15.81 -10.54 -7.36
C LEU A 82 15.35 -9.31 -6.57
N ARG A 83 14.51 -8.48 -7.20
CA ARG A 83 14.02 -7.23 -6.64
C ARG A 83 12.58 -7.41 -6.20
N CYS A 84 12.27 -6.98 -4.99
CA CYS A 84 10.93 -7.01 -4.43
C CYS A 84 10.64 -5.68 -3.75
N ILE A 85 9.77 -4.88 -4.36
CA ILE A 85 9.32 -3.62 -3.77
C ILE A 85 7.85 -3.78 -3.44
N ALA A 86 7.53 -3.67 -2.16
CA ALA A 86 6.16 -3.62 -1.67
C ALA A 86 5.86 -2.20 -1.16
N THR A 87 4.67 -1.72 -1.48
CA THR A 87 4.10 -0.46 -0.96
C THR A 87 2.92 -0.80 -0.08
N GLY A 88 2.55 0.09 0.83
CA GLY A 88 1.43 -0.10 1.74
C GLY A 88 1.72 0.50 3.11
N HIS A 89 0.80 0.33 4.04
CA HIS A 89 1.02 0.78 5.40
C HIS A 89 1.97 -0.14 6.17
N ALA A 90 2.85 0.45 6.97
CA ALA A 90 3.79 -0.28 7.81
C ALA A 90 3.10 -0.96 9.01
N PRO A 91 3.65 -2.07 9.53
CA PRO A 91 4.88 -2.74 9.10
C PRO A 91 4.70 -3.63 7.86
N ILE A 92 5.63 -3.56 6.92
CA ILE A 92 5.72 -4.46 5.76
C ILE A 92 6.86 -5.45 6.01
N VAL A 93 6.56 -6.74 5.91
CA VAL A 93 7.54 -7.83 6.05
C VAL A 93 7.64 -8.58 4.73
N ILE A 94 8.84 -8.66 4.17
CA ILE A 94 9.13 -9.39 2.94
C ILE A 94 9.85 -10.68 3.32
N THR A 95 9.32 -11.82 2.89
CA THR A 95 9.95 -13.15 3.07
C THR A 95 10.19 -13.80 1.73
N TRP A 96 11.32 -14.48 1.60
CA TRP A 96 11.70 -15.18 0.37
C TRP A 96 11.63 -16.69 0.57
N GLN A 97 11.21 -17.39 -0.49
CA GLN A 97 11.12 -18.85 -0.50
C GLN A 97 11.78 -19.43 -1.74
N LYS A 98 12.51 -20.54 -1.57
CA LYS A 98 12.99 -21.41 -2.66
C LYS A 98 12.31 -22.76 -2.51
N ASP A 99 11.68 -23.28 -3.55
CA ASP A 99 11.13 -24.64 -3.53
C ASP A 99 10.23 -24.93 -2.32
N LYS A 100 9.43 -23.92 -1.93
CA LYS A 100 8.53 -23.91 -0.75
C LYS A 100 9.24 -23.89 0.62
N SER A 101 10.56 -23.77 0.66
CA SER A 101 11.34 -23.55 1.87
C SER A 101 11.64 -22.07 2.06
N LEU A 102 11.42 -21.56 3.28
CA LEU A 102 11.87 -20.21 3.66
C LEU A 102 13.38 -20.08 3.50
N MET A 103 13.80 -18.98 2.89
CA MET A 103 15.21 -18.60 2.79
C MET A 103 15.62 -17.85 4.05
N ASP A 104 16.74 -18.25 4.64
CA ASP A 104 17.40 -17.50 5.68
C ASP A 104 18.32 -16.45 5.05
N ILE A 105 17.77 -15.25 4.87
CA ILE A 105 18.43 -14.12 4.22
C ILE A 105 19.50 -13.47 5.11
N SER A 106 19.57 -13.84 6.40
CA SER A 106 20.60 -13.36 7.33
C SER A 106 21.96 -14.05 7.13
N LYS A 107 21.98 -15.19 6.43
CA LYS A 107 23.19 -15.94 6.12
C LYS A 107 24.02 -15.26 5.03
N ARG A 108 24.92 -14.38 5.46
CA ARG A 108 25.98 -13.80 4.62
C ARG A 108 26.79 -14.90 3.93
N GLY A 109 26.83 -14.86 2.59
CA GLY A 109 27.66 -15.74 1.75
C GLY A 109 26.93 -16.46 0.62
N ARG A 110 25.59 -16.55 0.67
CA ARG A 110 24.74 -17.00 -0.46
C ARG A 110 23.68 -15.97 -0.86
N TYR A 111 23.22 -15.19 0.11
CA TYR A 111 22.24 -14.13 -0.05
C TYR A 111 22.75 -12.85 0.61
N SER A 112 22.59 -11.71 -0.05
CA SER A 112 22.79 -10.39 0.56
C SER A 112 21.51 -9.58 0.40
N ASP A 113 20.92 -9.18 1.53
CA ASP A 113 19.75 -8.31 1.57
C ASP A 113 20.21 -6.85 1.60
N MET A 114 19.86 -6.08 0.57
CA MET A 114 20.06 -4.64 0.52
C MET A 114 18.70 -3.95 0.44
N LEU A 115 17.97 -4.01 1.57
CA LEU A 115 16.68 -3.38 1.90
C LEU A 115 15.48 -3.65 0.98
N PHE A 116 15.64 -4.01 -0.29
CA PHE A 116 14.56 -4.39 -1.22
C PHE A 116 15.05 -5.34 -2.33
N GLU A 117 16.31 -5.76 -2.23
CA GLU A 117 17.01 -6.55 -3.25
C GLU A 117 17.74 -7.71 -2.58
N ILE A 118 17.54 -8.91 -3.12
CA ILE A 118 18.35 -10.08 -2.76
C ILE A 118 19.37 -10.33 -3.86
N PHE A 119 20.64 -10.28 -3.47
CA PHE A 119 21.74 -10.76 -4.27
C PHE A 119 21.95 -12.26 -4.03
N ILE A 120 21.81 -13.08 -5.07
CA ILE A 120 22.09 -14.52 -5.03
C ILE A 120 23.49 -14.74 -5.61
N SER A 121 24.41 -15.22 -4.78
CA SER A 121 25.84 -15.29 -5.13
C SER A 121 26.31 -16.63 -5.71
N LYS A 122 25.38 -17.42 -6.28
CA LYS A 122 25.56 -18.64 -7.09
C LYS A 122 24.24 -19.41 -7.17
N ILE A 123 23.88 -19.89 -8.36
CA ILE A 123 22.75 -20.79 -8.57
C ILE A 123 23.30 -22.14 -9.04
N SER A 124 23.08 -23.17 -8.23
CA SER A 124 23.38 -24.57 -8.56
C SER A 124 22.09 -25.40 -8.45
N PHE A 125 21.92 -26.39 -9.33
CA PHE A 125 20.74 -27.26 -9.43
C PHE A 125 20.85 -28.52 -8.58
#